data_AF-A0AAV6YH81-F1
#
_entry.id   AF-A0AAV6YH81-F1
#
_cell.length_a   1.000
_cell.length_b   1.000
_cell.length_c   1.000
_cell.angle_alpha   90.00
_cell.angle_beta   90.00
_cell.angle_gamma   90.00
#
_symmetry.space_group_name_H-M   'P 1'
#
loop_
_entity.id
_entity.type
_entity.pdbx_description
1 polymer ?
#
loop_
_entity_poly.entity_id
_entity_poly.type
_entity_poly.pdbx_seq_one_letter_code
_entity_poly.pdbx_strand_id
1 'polypeptide(L)'
;GNVSVLPIPSTLVPSYENASSVCTGNGLTISTQEQIVKDGSSKAGQWVAWYNWGVGRLNNGTFEENFCDDTSSYASAFCYNPACKY
;
A
#
# COMPACT_ATOMS: atom_id res chain seq x y z
N GLY A 1 10.27 -3.24 8.30
CA GLY A 1 9.08 -3.85 7.69
C GLY A 1 9.35 -4.04 6.21
N ASN A 2 8.94 -5.16 5.67
CA ASN A 2 8.96 -5.50 4.24
C ASN A 2 7.91 -4.74 3.43
N VAL A 3 6.92 -4.11 4.09
CA VAL A 3 5.98 -3.19 3.47
C VAL A 3 6.56 -1.78 3.37
N SER A 4 6.60 -1.26 2.15
CA SER A 4 6.90 0.13 1.78
C SER A 4 5.66 0.81 1.23
N VAL A 5 5.59 2.14 1.34
CA VAL A 5 4.55 2.95 0.69
C VAL A 5 5.22 3.67 -0.46
N LEU A 6 4.81 3.37 -1.70
CA LEU A 6 5.36 4.00 -2.90
C LEU A 6 4.34 4.96 -3.51
N PRO A 7 4.75 6.17 -3.92
CA PRO A 7 3.85 7.07 -4.62
C PRO A 7 3.53 6.54 -6.02
N ILE A 8 2.27 6.69 -6.44
CA ILE A 8 1.87 6.55 -7.83
C ILE A 8 2.26 7.86 -8.54
N PRO A 9 3.03 7.82 -9.65
CA PRO A 9 3.38 9.01 -10.41
C PRO A 9 2.15 9.84 -10.77
N SER A 10 2.25 11.16 -10.64
CA SER A 10 1.13 12.09 -10.94
C SER A 10 0.68 12.08 -12.40
N THR A 11 1.49 11.51 -13.29
CA THR A 11 1.16 11.26 -14.70
C THR A 11 0.21 10.08 -14.90
N LEU A 12 -0.02 9.27 -13.86
CA LEU A 12 -0.89 8.11 -13.88
C LEU A 12 -2.14 8.38 -13.06
N VAL A 13 -3.28 7.89 -13.56
CA VAL A 13 -4.53 7.90 -12.79
C VAL A 13 -4.38 6.92 -11.63
N PRO A 14 -4.72 7.31 -10.38
CA PRO A 14 -4.76 6.36 -9.27
C PRO A 14 -5.69 5.18 -9.57
N SER A 15 -5.12 3.99 -9.63
CA SER A 15 -5.85 2.74 -9.81
C SER A 15 -5.06 1.57 -9.23
N TYR A 16 -5.73 0.46 -9.00
CA TYR A 16 -5.10 -0.78 -8.58
C TYR A 16 -4.00 -1.23 -9.55
N GLU A 17 -4.24 -1.15 -10.85
CA GLU A 17 -3.29 -1.56 -11.90
C GLU A 17 -2.03 -0.70 -11.86
N ASN A 18 -2.17 0.62 -11.73
CA ASN A 18 -1.03 1.52 -11.64
C ASN A 18 -0.27 1.36 -10.31
N ALA A 19 -0.98 1.15 -9.21
CA ALA A 19 -0.38 0.82 -7.92
C ALA A 19 0.46 -0.47 -8.00
N SER A 20 -0.12 -1.53 -8.58
CA SER A 20 0.55 -2.81 -8.78
C SER A 20 1.77 -2.66 -9.70
N SER A 21 1.63 -1.93 -10.81
CA SER A 21 2.72 -1.64 -11.74
C SER A 21 3.88 -0.88 -11.07
N VAL A 22 3.59 0.08 -10.18
CA VAL A 22 4.62 0.81 -9.42
C VAL A 22 5.38 -0.14 -8.50
N CYS A 23 4.68 -1.02 -7.78
CA CYS A 23 5.34 -2.02 -6.94
C CYS A 23 6.24 -2.94 -7.78
N THR A 24 5.73 -3.50 -8.88
CA THR A 24 6.48 -4.41 -9.76
C THR A 24 7.66 -3.73 -10.44
N GLY A 25 7.51 -2.46 -10.84
CA GLY A 25 8.61 -1.66 -11.41
C GLY A 25 9.78 -1.44 -10.43
N ASN A 26 9.54 -1.61 -9.13
CA ASN A 26 10.56 -1.53 -8.08
C ASN A 26 11.01 -2.92 -7.58
N GLY A 27 10.63 -4.01 -8.26
CA GLY A 27 10.93 -5.38 -7.84
C GLY A 27 10.14 -5.83 -6.60
N LEU A 28 9.02 -5.16 -6.30
CA LEU A 28 8.12 -5.45 -5.19
C LEU A 28 6.78 -6.00 -5.72
N THR A 29 5.94 -6.50 -4.83
CA THR A 29 4.56 -6.91 -5.14
C THR A 29 3.59 -6.00 -4.40
N ILE A 30 2.38 -5.80 -4.91
CA ILE A 30 1.35 -5.12 -4.12
C ILE A 30 1.08 -5.91 -2.82
N SER A 31 1.03 -5.20 -1.69
CA SER A 31 0.90 -5.83 -0.38
C SER A 31 -0.49 -6.42 -0.15
N THR A 32 -0.58 -7.53 0.57
CA THR A 32 -1.83 -8.01 1.16
C THR A 32 -2.13 -7.29 2.47
N GLN A 33 -3.38 -7.35 2.92
CA GLN A 33 -3.78 -6.82 4.23
C GLN A 33 -2.96 -7.45 5.36
N GLU A 34 -2.76 -8.77 5.35
CA GLU A 34 -2.00 -9.47 6.38
C GLU A 34 -0.55 -8.96 6.48
N GLN A 35 0.08 -8.69 5.33
CA GLN A 35 1.43 -8.12 5.28
C GLN A 35 1.44 -6.70 5.86
N ILE A 36 0.43 -5.89 5.52
CA ILE A 36 0.30 -4.52 6.04
C ILE A 36 0.03 -4.53 7.55
N VAL A 37 -0.82 -5.41 8.06
CA VAL A 37 -1.08 -5.52 9.51
C VAL A 37 0.18 -5.98 10.24
N LYS A 38 0.87 -7.01 9.71
CA LYS A 38 2.07 -7.57 10.33
C LYS A 38 3.19 -6.54 10.41
N ASP A 39 3.51 -5.86 9.32
CA ASP A 39 4.62 -4.90 9.27
C ASP A 39 4.24 -3.48 9.67
N GLY A 40 3.02 -3.08 9.33
CA GLY A 40 2.50 -1.73 9.53
C GLY A 40 2.29 -1.40 11.00
N SER A 41 2.08 -2.41 11.86
CA SER A 41 2.03 -2.28 13.34
C SER A 41 3.21 -1.50 13.95
N SER A 42 4.36 -1.50 13.27
CA SER A 42 5.59 -0.80 13.68
C SER A 42 5.76 0.60 13.08
N LYS A 43 4.88 1.02 12.17
CA LYS A 43 4.98 2.30 11.46
C LYS A 43 4.18 3.39 12.17
N ALA A 44 4.87 4.43 12.60
CA ALA A 44 4.23 5.69 12.98
C ALA A 44 3.74 6.44 11.73
N GLY A 45 2.59 7.12 11.84
CA GLY A 45 2.04 7.96 10.79
C GLY A 45 0.74 7.43 10.19
N GLN A 46 0.21 8.23 9.25
CA GLN A 46 -1.02 7.96 8.53
C GLN A 46 -0.71 7.80 7.05
N TRP A 47 -1.03 6.64 6.51
CA TRP A 47 -0.82 6.29 5.11
C TRP A 47 -2.12 5.79 4.54
N VAL A 48 -2.55 6.33 3.39
CA VAL A 48 -3.66 5.79 2.63
C VAL A 48 -3.13 5.37 1.27
N ALA A 49 -3.26 4.10 0.94
CA ALA A 49 -2.66 3.54 -0.25
C ALA A 49 -3.39 2.28 -0.74
N TRP A 50 -3.22 2.01 -2.03
CA TRP A 50 -3.72 0.81 -2.67
C TRP A 50 -3.02 -0.45 -2.15
N TYR A 51 -3.78 -1.53 -2.00
CA TYR A 51 -3.30 -2.87 -1.61
C TYR A 51 -4.05 -3.94 -2.43
N ASN A 52 -3.74 -5.22 -2.22
CA ASN A 52 -4.22 -6.33 -3.07
C ASN A 52 -5.76 -6.43 -3.23
N TRP A 53 -6.56 -5.73 -2.42
CA TRP A 53 -8.03 -5.80 -2.43
C TRP A 53 -8.74 -4.44 -2.51
N GLY A 54 -8.02 -3.34 -2.67
CA GLY A 54 -8.63 -2.00 -2.73
C GLY A 54 -7.71 -0.93 -2.16
N VAL A 55 -8.26 0.00 -1.40
CA VAL A 55 -7.52 1.05 -0.69
C VAL A 55 -7.63 0.80 0.81
N GLY A 56 -6.50 0.86 1.50
CA GLY A 56 -6.41 0.71 2.94
C GLY A 56 -5.82 1.95 3.57
N ARG A 57 -6.17 2.20 4.84
CA ARG A 57 -5.50 3.20 5.67
C ARG A 57 -4.68 2.50 6.74
N LEU A 58 -3.42 2.88 6.88
CA LEU A 58 -2.58 2.52 8.01
C LEU A 58 -2.43 3.76 8.90
N ASN A 59 -2.98 3.70 10.10
CA ASN A 59 -3.01 4.78 11.07
C ASN A 59 -2.32 4.35 12.36
N ASN A 60 -1.08 4.81 12.57
CA ASN A 60 -0.28 4.51 13.77
C ASN A 60 -0.27 3.02 14.16
N GLY A 61 -0.02 2.14 13.19
CA GLY A 61 0.02 0.70 13.41
C GLY A 61 -1.29 -0.05 13.20
N THR A 62 -2.41 0.66 13.08
CA THR A 62 -3.73 0.05 12.87
C THR A 62 -4.12 0.14 11.40
N PHE A 63 -4.47 -1.00 10.79
CA PHE A 63 -4.98 -1.04 9.42
C PHE A 63 -6.52 -0.93 9.43
N GLU A 64 -7.05 -0.05 8.60
CA GLU A 64 -8.48 0.24 8.44
C GLU A 64 -8.86 0.07 6.96
N GLU A 65 -9.85 -0.79 6.68
CA GLU A 65 -10.35 -1.08 5.31
C GLU A 65 -11.71 -0.42 5.01
N ASN A 66 -12.49 -0.14 6.06
CA ASN A 66 -13.84 0.44 5.95
C ASN A 66 -13.79 1.93 6.26
N PHE A 67 -13.22 2.71 5.35
CA PHE A 67 -13.30 4.17 5.40
C PHE A 67 -13.97 4.66 4.10
N CYS A 68 -15.01 5.48 4.24
CA CYS A 68 -15.72 6.07 3.11
C CYS A 68 -14.86 7.16 2.49
N ASP A 69 -14.07 6.78 1.51
CA ASP A 69 -13.13 7.68 0.87
C ASP A 69 -13.04 7.41 -0.63
N ASP A 70 -12.89 8.47 -1.41
CA ASP A 70 -12.85 8.38 -2.85
C ASP A 70 -11.53 7.74 -3.27
N THR A 71 -11.60 6.45 -3.61
CA THR A 71 -10.43 5.62 -3.96
C THR A 71 -9.63 6.20 -5.12
N SER A 72 -10.25 7.04 -5.96
CA SER A 72 -9.64 7.70 -7.12
C SER A 72 -8.64 8.80 -6.76
N SER A 73 -8.59 9.26 -5.50
CA SER A 73 -7.69 10.33 -5.07
C SER A 73 -6.33 9.84 -4.53
N TYR A 74 -6.17 8.53 -4.33
CA TYR A 74 -5.01 7.99 -3.61
C TYR A 74 -3.85 7.62 -4.51
N ALA A 75 -2.90 8.53 -4.65
CA ALA A 75 -1.69 8.36 -5.43
C ALA A 75 -0.57 7.60 -4.67
N SER A 76 -0.88 6.48 -4.01
CA SER A 76 0.12 5.67 -3.30
C SER A 76 -0.24 4.19 -3.25
N ALA A 77 0.76 3.32 -3.16
CA ALA A 77 0.63 1.86 -3.12
C ALA A 77 1.40 1.28 -1.92
N PHE A 78 0.77 0.36 -1.18
CA PHE A 78 1.47 -0.52 -0.26
C PHE A 78 2.16 -1.61 -1.08
N CYS A 79 3.49 -1.64 -1.03
CA CYS A 79 4.32 -2.61 -1.74
C CYS A 79 5.08 -3.48 -0.74
N TYR A 80 5.11 -4.79 -0.97
CA TYR A 80 5.78 -5.78 -0.16
C TYR A 80 7.01 -6.33 -0.89
N ASN A 81 8.11 -6.49 -0.17
CA ASN A 81 9.29 -7.19 -0.69
C ASN A 81 9.21 -8.70 -0.43
N PRO A 82 8.94 -9.55 -1.44
CA PRO A 82 8.87 -11.00 -1.27
C PRO A 82 10.23 -11.65 -0.97
N ALA A 83 11.35 -10.98 -1.27
CA ALA A 83 12.70 -11.51 -1.06
C ALA A 83 13.15 -11.44 0.41
N CYS A 84 12.54 -10.57 1.21
CA CYS A 84 12.77 -10.55 2.66
C CYS A 84 11.95 -11.66 3.33
N LYS A 85 12.42 -12.90 3.27
CA LYS A 85 11.89 -13.97 4.13
C LYS A 85 12.54 -13.87 5.51
N TYR A 86 11.70 -13.81 6.54
CA TYR A 86 12.11 -14.07 7.93
C TYR A 86 12.49 -15.53 8.10
#